data_AF-A0A920N7R9-F1
#
_entry.id   AF-A0A920N7R9-F1
#
_cell.length_a   1.000
_cell.length_b   1.000
_cell.length_c   1.000
_cell.angle_alpha   90.00
_cell.angle_beta   90.00
_cell.angle_gamma   90.00
#
_symmetry.space_group_name_H-M   'P 1'
#
loop_
_entity.id
_entity.type
_entity.pdbx_description
1 polymer ?
#
loop_
_entity_poly.entity_id
_entity_poly.type
_entity_poly.pdbx_seq_one_letter_code
_entity_poly.pdbx_strand_id
1 'polypeptide(L)'
;MGGTGNVTFPATCSKPIVQKFINQGLGQLHGFWFFEAERSFWQAAAIDPECAIAYWGMAMAKSTTTSGPKGVFSRWPSSVRTR
;
A
#
# COMPACT_ATOMS: atom_id res chain seq x y z
N MET A 1 -2.85 11.48 18.43
CA MET A 1 -1.46 11.66 17.96
C MET A 1 -1.48 12.77 16.93
N GLY A 2 -0.92 13.95 17.27
CA GLY A 2 -0.84 15.12 16.39
C GLY A 2 0.64 15.43 16.12
N GLY A 3 1.01 15.55 14.85
CA GLY A 3 2.41 15.72 14.42
C GLY A 3 2.65 15.36 12.95
N THR A 4 1.72 14.63 12.33
CA THR A 4 1.75 14.34 10.88
C THR A 4 0.58 15.05 10.21
N GLY A 5 0.79 15.63 9.03
CA GLY A 5 -0.26 16.32 8.27
C GLY A 5 -1.47 15.41 8.04
N ASN A 6 -2.67 15.99 8.03
CA ASN A 6 -3.91 15.25 7.82
C ASN A 6 -4.04 14.84 6.34
N VAL A 7 -3.34 13.77 5.95
CA VAL A 7 -3.36 13.25 4.58
C VAL A 7 -4.61 12.39 4.43
N THR A 8 -5.59 12.93 3.69
CA THR A 8 -6.77 12.17 3.27
C THR A 8 -6.74 12.06 1.77
N PHE A 9 -6.35 10.89 1.25
CA PHE A 9 -6.37 10.61 -0.18
C PHE A 9 -7.69 9.90 -0.48
N PRO A 10 -8.69 10.55 -1.12
CA PRO A 10 -9.97 9.91 -1.38
C PRO A 10 -9.76 8.72 -2.31
N ALA A 11 -9.75 7.52 -1.74
CA ALA A 11 -9.66 6.29 -2.49
C ALA A 11 -11.07 5.74 -2.67
N THR A 12 -11.42 5.33 -3.88
CA THR A 12 -12.69 4.66 -4.19
C THR A 12 -12.69 3.20 -3.68
N CYS A 13 -12.07 2.93 -2.53
CA CYS A 13 -12.10 1.62 -1.92
C CYS A 13 -13.48 1.37 -1.29
N SER A 14 -13.95 0.14 -1.36
CA SER A 14 -15.30 -0.27 -0.94
C SER A 14 -15.53 -0.20 0.58
N LYS A 15 -14.46 -0.24 1.38
CA LYS A 15 -14.56 -0.36 2.84
C LYS A 15 -13.83 0.77 3.57
N PRO A 16 -14.43 1.40 4.61
CA PRO A 16 -13.81 2.48 5.37
C PRO A 16 -12.50 2.09 6.08
N ILE A 17 -12.37 0.81 6.44
CA ILE A 17 -11.14 0.28 7.08
C ILE A 17 -9.94 0.34 6.13
N VAL A 18 -10.17 0.20 4.82
CA VAL A 18 -9.11 0.24 3.80
C VAL A 18 -8.54 1.64 3.72
N GLN A 19 -9.38 2.67 3.76
CA GLN A 19 -8.97 4.08 3.78
C GLN A 19 -8.02 4.39 4.94
N LYS A 20 -8.21 3.78 6.12
CA LYS A 20 -7.31 3.95 7.26
C LYS A 20 -5.91 3.38 6.97
N PHE A 21 -5.84 2.19 6.40
CA PHE A 21 -4.57 1.58 6.00
C PHE A 21 -3.88 2.35 4.86
N ILE A 22 -4.65 2.92 3.92
CA ILE A 22 -4.11 3.79 2.86
C ILE A 22 -3.51 5.05 3.47
N ASN A 23 -4.22 5.75 4.36
CA ASN A 23 -3.70 6.95 5.01
C ASN A 23 -2.44 6.65 5.84
N GLN A 24 -2.42 5.51 6.55
CA GLN A 24 -1.24 5.04 7.28
C GLN A 24 -0.06 4.76 6.35
N GLY A 25 -0.28 4.01 5.27
CA GLY A 25 0.74 3.68 4.28
C GLY A 25 1.31 4.92 3.59
N LEU A 26 0.47 5.91 3.29
CA LEU A 26 0.90 7.20 2.75
C LEU A 26 1.77 7.98 3.73
N GLY A 27 1.39 8.02 5.01
CA GLY A 27 2.21 8.65 6.05
C GLY A 27 3.58 8.00 6.17
N GLN A 28 3.64 6.66 6.14
CA GLN A 28 4.89 5.89 6.17
C GLN A 28 5.72 6.11 4.91
N LEU A 29 5.09 6.12 3.73
CA LEU A 29 5.75 6.36 2.44
C LEU A 29 6.40 7.75 2.39
N HIS A 30 5.68 8.78 2.84
CA HIS A 30 6.21 10.15 2.95
C HIS A 30 7.21 10.33 4.09
N GLY A 31 7.19 9.44 5.09
CA GLY A 31 8.21 9.36 6.13
C GLY A 31 9.46 8.59 5.72
N PHE A 32 9.51 8.02 4.51
CA PHE A 32 10.58 7.13 4.02
C PHE A 32 10.67 5.77 4.74
N TRP A 33 9.58 5.32 5.39
CA TRP A 33 9.44 4.01 6.03
C TRP A 33 8.87 2.99 5.03
N PHE A 34 9.69 2.60 4.03
CA PHE A 34 9.23 1.84 2.87
C PHE A 34 8.73 0.43 3.21
N PHE A 35 9.37 -0.28 4.13
CA PHE A 35 8.95 -1.62 4.54
C PHE A 35 7.60 -1.61 5.26
N GLU A 36 7.38 -0.62 6.12
CA GLU A 36 6.14 -0.43 6.85
C GLU A 36 5.02 0.03 5.93
N ALA A 37 5.33 0.93 4.99
CA ALA A 37 4.41 1.38 3.97
C ALA A 37 3.90 0.20 3.13
N GLU A 38 4.81 -0.67 2.65
CA GLU A 38 4.44 -1.87 1.90
C GLU A 38 3.45 -2.74 2.67
N ARG A 39 3.68 -3.00 3.97
CA ARG A 39 2.78 -3.81 4.80
C ARG A 39 1.40 -3.18 4.95
N SER A 40 1.32 -1.87 5.14
CA SER A 40 0.04 -1.15 5.25
C SER A 40 -0.77 -1.26 3.95
N PHE A 41 -0.12 -1.09 2.80
CA PHE A 41 -0.77 -1.24 1.50
C PHE A 41 -1.13 -2.71 1.20
N TRP A 42 -0.33 -3.66 1.67
CA TRP A 42 -0.65 -5.09 1.62
C TRP A 42 -1.94 -5.43 2.36
N GLN A 43 -2.08 -4.89 3.57
CA GLN A 43 -3.28 -5.10 4.39
C GLN A 43 -4.51 -4.48 3.73
N ALA A 44 -4.37 -3.31 3.10
CA ALA A 44 -5.42 -2.69 2.30
C ALA A 44 -5.86 -3.59 1.13
N ALA A 45 -4.91 -4.13 0.36
CA ALA A 45 -5.18 -5.02 -0.77
C ALA A 45 -5.79 -6.38 -0.34
N ALA A 46 -5.43 -6.89 0.84
CA ALA A 46 -6.02 -8.11 1.38
C ALA A 46 -7.51 -7.94 1.75
N ILE A 47 -7.90 -6.73 2.18
CA ILE A 47 -9.28 -6.43 2.59
C ILE A 47 -10.14 -6.02 1.39
N ASP A 48 -9.56 -5.28 0.45
CA ASP A 48 -10.20 -4.84 -0.79
C ASP A 48 -9.24 -5.01 -1.99
N PRO A 49 -9.29 -6.20 -2.63
CA PRO A 49 -8.42 -6.50 -3.76
C PRO A 49 -8.72 -5.68 -5.01
N GLU A 50 -9.85 -4.97 -5.08
CA GLU A 50 -10.20 -4.11 -6.22
C GLU A 50 -9.67 -2.68 -6.02
N CYS A 51 -9.15 -2.34 -4.83
CA CYS A 51 -8.68 -0.98 -4.59
C CYS A 51 -7.31 -0.73 -5.24
N ALA A 52 -7.32 -0.10 -6.41
CA ALA A 52 -6.14 0.23 -7.22
C ALA A 52 -5.04 0.96 -6.44
N ILE A 53 -5.39 1.83 -5.50
CA ILE A 53 -4.41 2.62 -4.74
C ILE A 53 -3.55 1.78 -3.80
N ALA A 54 -4.06 0.63 -3.34
CA ALA A 54 -3.28 -0.29 -2.52
C ALA A 54 -2.11 -0.86 -3.34
N TYR A 55 -2.35 -1.22 -4.60
CA TYR A 55 -1.30 -1.71 -5.51
C TYR A 55 -0.32 -0.64 -5.92
N TRP A 56 -0.80 0.58 -6.17
CA TRP A 56 0.05 1.74 -6.40
C TRP A 56 0.97 1.99 -5.19
N GLY A 57 0.44 1.95 -3.96
CA GLY A 57 1.22 2.17 -2.75
C GLY A 57 2.31 1.11 -2.54
N MET A 58 1.97 -0.17 -2.74
CA MET A 58 2.97 -1.26 -2.76
C MET A 58 4.04 -1.02 -3.84
N ALA A 59 3.65 -0.48 -4.99
CA ALA A 59 4.57 -0.20 -6.07
C ALA A 59 5.50 1.00 -5.82
N MET A 60 5.03 2.02 -5.13
CA MET A 60 5.83 3.17 -4.72
C MET A 60 6.82 2.78 -3.62
N ALA A 61 6.37 2.00 -2.64
CA ALA A 61 7.21 1.54 -1.54
C ALA A 61 8.40 0.70 -2.01
N LYS A 62 8.23 -0.13 -3.05
CA LYS A 62 9.31 -0.96 -3.60
C LYS A 62 10.32 -0.18 -4.48
N SER A 63 9.92 0.95 -5.06
CA SER A 63 10.73 1.64 -6.10
C SER A 63 12.04 2.24 -5.54
N THR A 64 12.18 2.36 -4.23
CA THR A 64 13.38 2.87 -3.57
C THR A 64 14.35 1.77 -3.11
N THR A 65 13.96 0.48 -3.21
CA THR A 65 14.78 -0.67 -2.83
C THR A 65 15.31 -1.38 -4.08
N THR A 66 16.30 -0.79 -4.74
CA THR A 66 16.92 -1.36 -5.94
C THR A 66 17.90 -2.48 -5.57
N SER A 67 17.41 -3.72 -5.45
CA SER A 67 18.22 -4.94 -5.67
C SER A 67 17.35 -6.19 -5.95
N GLY A 68 17.01 -6.44 -7.22
CA GLY A 68 16.71 -7.79 -7.76
C GLY A 68 15.23 -8.18 -8.00
N PRO A 69 14.90 -8.84 -9.15
CA PRO A 69 13.53 -9.14 -9.57
C PRO A 69 12.98 -10.48 -9.07
N LYS A 70 13.29 -10.92 -7.84
CA LYS A 70 12.89 -12.27 -7.39
C LYS A 70 12.12 -12.23 -6.07
N GLY A 71 10.79 -12.18 -6.18
CA GLY A 71 9.90 -12.57 -5.08
C GLY A 71 8.64 -11.72 -4.86
N VAL A 72 8.48 -10.56 -5.51
CA VAL A 72 7.35 -9.67 -5.18
C VAL A 72 6.01 -10.22 -5.71
N PHE A 73 6.00 -10.76 -6.92
CA PHE A 73 4.81 -11.37 -7.50
C PHE A 73 4.41 -12.66 -6.80
N SER A 74 5.36 -13.40 -6.19
CA SER A 74 5.01 -14.64 -5.47
C SER A 74 4.28 -14.37 -4.16
N ARG A 75 4.35 -13.15 -3.63
CA ARG A 75 3.63 -12.76 -2.43
C ARG A 75 2.23 -12.27 -2.75
N TRP A 76 2.00 -11.56 -3.86
CA TRP A 76 0.71 -10.90 -4.22
C TRP A 76 -0.50 -11.85 -4.21
N PRO A 77 -1.70 -11.39 -3.81
CA PRO A 77 -2.91 -12.21 -3.85
C PRO A 77 -3.09 -12.80 -5.25
N SER A 78 -3.53 -14.06 -5.32
CA SER A 78 -3.66 -14.79 -6.60
C SER A 78 -4.52 -14.05 -7.62
N SER A 79 -5.52 -13.28 -7.15
CA SER A 79 -6.41 -12.44 -7.98
C SER A 79 -5.71 -11.36 -8.80
N VAL A 80 -4.49 -10.98 -8.43
CA VAL A 80 -3.75 -9.86 -9.04
C VAL A 80 -2.54 -10.35 -9.83
N ARG A 81 -2.09 -11.58 -9.56
CA ARG A 81 -0.93 -12.19 -10.21
C ARG A 81 -1.22 -12.68 -11.62
N THR A 82 -2.50 -12.79 -11.99
CA THR A 82 -2.98 -13.36 -13.26
C THR A 82 -3.60 -12.32 -14.21
N ARG A 83 -3.36 -11.02 -13.99
CA ARG A 83 -3.72 -9.95 -14.96
C ARG A 83 -2.49 -9.33 -15.58
#